data_AF-A0A227IUU8-F1
#
_entry.id   AF-A0A227IUU8-F1
#
_cell.length_a   1.000
_cell.length_b   1.000
_cell.length_c   1.000
_cell.angle_alpha   90.00
_cell.angle_beta   90.00
_cell.angle_gamma   90.00
#
_symmetry.space_group_name_H-M   'P 1'
#
loop_
_entity.id
_entity.type
_entity.pdbx_description
1 polymer ?
#
loop_
_entity_poly.entity_id
_entity_poly.type
_entity_poly.pdbx_seq_one_letter_code
_entity_poly.pdbx_strand_id
1 'polypeptide(L)' 'VQQFKNDMDGTLLEGVFQDQLSLAKSLGVNSYPSLVLQINDAYFPIEVDYLSTEPTLKLIRERIIENMSAQ' A
#
# COMPACT_ATOMS: atom_id res chain seq x y z
N VAL A 1 -10.85 -10.29 -26.10
CA VAL A 1 -10.11 -9.07 -26.51
C VAL A 1 -11.01 -7.85 -26.62
N GLN A 2 -12.22 -7.94 -27.19
CA GLN A 2 -13.11 -6.78 -27.29
C GLN A 2 -13.50 -6.19 -25.94
N GLN A 3 -13.81 -7.03 -24.94
CA GLN A 3 -14.11 -6.57 -23.57
C GLN A 3 -12.94 -5.78 -22.98
N PHE A 4 -11.70 -6.29 -23.07
CA PHE A 4 -10.51 -5.58 -22.61
C PHE A 4 -10.34 -4.19 -23.23
N LYS A 5 -10.63 -4.04 -24.54
CA LYS A 5 -10.59 -2.73 -25.20
C LYS A 5 -11.69 -1.81 -24.68
N ASN A 6 -12.91 -2.33 -24.55
CA ASN A 6 -14.04 -1.57 -24.02
C ASN A 6 -13.79 -1.13 -22.57
N ASP A 7 -13.13 -1.97 -21.77
CA ASP A 7 -12.76 -1.65 -20.38
C ASP A 7 -11.68 -0.58 -20.34
N MET A 8 -10.68 -0.66 -21.23
CA MET A 8 -9.62 0.35 -21.36
C MET A 8 -10.12 1.74 -21.74
N ASP A 9 -11.14 1.81 -22.60
CA ASP A 9 -11.77 3.06 -23.02
C ASP A 9 -12.92 3.49 -22.08
N GLY A 10 -13.21 2.69 -21.06
CA GLY A 10 -14.31 2.89 -20.14
C GLY A 10 -14.00 3.93 -19.05
N THR A 11 -14.92 4.86 -18.82
CA THR A 11 -14.81 5.87 -17.75
C THR A 11 -14.71 5.26 -16.34
N LEU A 12 -15.23 4.04 -16.16
CA LEU A 12 -15.12 3.30 -14.91
C LEU A 12 -13.67 2.95 -14.57
N LEU A 13 -12.89 2.50 -15.56
CA LEU A 13 -11.50 2.11 -15.33
C LEU A 13 -10.65 3.31 -14.95
N GLU A 14 -10.82 4.43 -15.67
CA GLU A 14 -10.14 5.68 -15.35
C GLU A 14 -10.50 6.17 -13.95
N GLY A 15 -11.78 6.11 -13.55
CA GLY A 15 -12.21 6.46 -12.19
C GLY A 15 -11.51 5.61 -11.12
N VAL A 16 -11.52 4.28 -11.29
CA VAL A 16 -10.83 3.36 -10.36
C VAL A 16 -9.33 3.65 -10.31
N PHE A 17 -8.70 3.96 -11.44
CA PHE A 17 -7.29 4.30 -11.48
C PHE A 17 -6.98 5.58 -10.70
N GLN A 18 -7.77 6.64 -10.88
CA GLN A 18 -7.60 7.89 -10.15
C GLN A 18 -7.81 7.73 -8.64
N ASP A 19 -8.79 6.92 -8.23
CA ASP A 19 -9.03 6.62 -6.82
C ASP A 19 -7.84 5.90 -6.19
N GLN A 20 -7.31 4.87 -6.86
CA GLN A 20 -6.14 4.12 -6.39
C GLN A 20 -4.88 4.98 -6.34
N LEU A 21 -4.66 5.81 -7.36
CA LEU A 21 -3.51 6.72 -7.41
C LEU A 21 -3.58 7.77 -6.30
N SER A 22 -4.77 8.29 -6.02
CA SER A 22 -5.01 9.25 -4.94
C SER A 22 -4.77 8.62 -3.58
N LEU A 23 -5.24 7.38 -3.38
CA LEU A 23 -4.98 6.61 -2.17
C LEU A 23 -3.49 6.37 -1.96
N ALA A 24 -2.76 5.91 -2.98
CA ALA A 24 -1.31 5.68 -2.86
C ALA A 24 -0.57 6.96 -2.43
N LYS A 25 -0.93 8.10 -3.04
CA LYS A 25 -0.38 9.41 -2.66
C LYS A 25 -0.73 9.81 -1.22
N SER A 26 -1.97 9.58 -0.77
CA SER A 26 -2.37 9.90 0.61
C SER A 26 -1.64 9.04 1.64
N LEU A 27 -1.20 7.84 1.24
CA LEU A 27 -0.36 6.95 2.05
C LEU A 27 1.14 7.31 2.00
N GLY A 28 1.54 8.35 1.26
CA GLY A 28 2.93 8.75 1.11
C GLY A 28 3.77 7.83 0.21
N VAL A 29 3.13 6.99 -0.60
CA VAL A 29 3.79 6.04 -1.51
C VAL A 29 4.29 6.79 -2.75
N ASN A 30 5.62 6.82 -2.95
CA ASN A 30 6.27 7.49 -4.09
C ASN A 30 6.96 6.54 -5.07
N SER A 31 7.00 5.24 -4.74
CA SER A 31 7.62 4.20 -5.56
C SER A 31 6.84 2.90 -5.46
N TYR A 32 6.99 2.06 -6.47
CA TYR A 32 6.38 0.74 -6.53
C TYR A 32 7.47 -0.30 -6.79
N PRO A 33 7.33 -1.53 -6.23
CA PRO A 33 6.34 -1.95 -5.21
C PRO A 33 6.53 -1.29 -3.83
N SER A 34 5.46 -1.20 -3.05
CA SER A 34 5.44 -0.59 -1.71
C SER A 34 4.53 -1.36 -0.75
N LEU A 35 4.84 -1.28 0.55
CA LEU A 35 4.07 -1.88 1.63
C LEU A 35 3.82 -0.82 2.71
N VAL A 36 2.56 -0.66 3.12
CA VAL A 36 2.14 0.28 4.16
C VAL A 36 1.33 -0.47 5.21
N LEU A 37 1.68 -0.29 6.47
CA LEU A 37 1.03 -0.88 7.64
C LEU A 37 0.15 0.17 8.32
N GLN A 38 -1.13 -0.13 8.54
CA GLN A 38 -2.05 0.72 9.30
C GLN A 38 -2.20 0.21 10.73
N ILE A 39 -1.98 1.08 11.73
CA ILE A 39 -2.22 0.80 13.16
C ILE A 39 -2.85 2.06 13.78
N ASN A 40 -4.00 1.91 14.47
CA ASN A 40 -4.69 3.01 15.15
C ASN A 40 -4.84 4.28 14.28
N ASP A 41 -5.33 4.10 13.04
CA ASP A 41 -5.51 5.16 12.03
C ASP A 41 -4.25 5.89 11.55
N ALA A 42 -3.07 5.43 11.98
CA ALA A 42 -1.77 5.87 11.45
C ALA A 42 -1.24 4.89 10.42
N TYR A 43 -0.59 5.43 9.38
CA TYR A 43 0.02 4.67 8.29
C TYR A 43 1.54 4.70 8.38
N PHE A 44 2.17 3.55 8.23
CA PHE A 44 3.61 3.37 8.37
C PHE A 44 4.17 2.65 7.15
N PRO A 45 5.12 3.26 6.40
CA PRO A 45 5.81 2.54 5.33
C PRO A 45 6.67 1.42 5.92
N ILE A 46 6.61 0.24 5.30
CA ILE A 46 7.43 -0.92 5.66
C ILE A 46 8.35 -1.22 4.48
N GLU A 47 9.66 -1.26 4.75
CA GLU A 47 10.64 -1.67 3.74
C GLU A 47 10.48 -3.17 3.44
N VAL A 48 10.45 -3.51 2.15
CA VAL A 48 10.33 -4.89 1.69
C VAL A 48 11.70 -5.41 1.29
N ASP A 49 12.19 -6.40 2.02
CA ASP A 49 13.34 -7.20 1.64
C ASP A 49 12.91 -8.32 0.67
N TYR A 50 13.54 -8.36 -0.52
CA TYR A 50 13.25 -9.32 -1.59
C TYR A 50 14.07 -10.61 -1.51
N LEU A 51 15.08 -10.65 -0.65
CA LEU A 51 15.95 -11.81 -0.43
C LEU A 51 15.47 -12.64 0.75
N SER A 52 14.79 -12.03 1.72
CA SER A 52 14.25 -12.70 2.90
C SER A 52 13.01 -12.00 3.45
N THR A 53 12.06 -12.77 3.96
CA THR A 53 10.87 -12.23 4.65
C THR A 53 11.17 -11.76 6.06
N GLU A 54 12.24 -12.27 6.70
CA GLU A 54 12.52 -12.03 8.12
C GLU A 54 12.70 -10.53 8.48
N PRO A 55 13.46 -9.71 7.74
CA PRO A 55 13.61 -8.29 8.05
C PRO A 55 12.29 -7.52 7.96
N THR A 56 11.51 -7.77 6.91
CA THR A 56 10.18 -7.19 6.71
C THR A 56 9.24 -7.54 7.88
N LEU A 57 9.20 -8.83 8.27
CA LEU A 57 8.37 -9.30 9.38
C LEU A 57 8.83 -8.79 10.74
N LYS A 58 10.14 -8.56 10.91
CA LYS A 58 10.68 -7.93 12.12
C LYS A 58 10.19 -6.48 12.24
N LEU A 59 10.29 -5.67 11.18
CA LEU A 59 9.81 -4.29 11.17
C LEU A 59 8.31 -4.19 11.48
N ILE A 60 7.49 -5.07 10.90
CA ILE A 60 6.05 -5.13 11.19
C ILE A 60 5.80 -5.38 12.67
N ARG A 61 6.48 -6.37 13.27
CA ARG A 61 6.34 -6.71 14.70
C ARG A 61 6.77 -5.55 15.60
N GLU A 62 7.90 -4.92 15.32
CA GLU A 62 8.39 -3.76 16.06
C GLU A 62 7.37 -2.61 16.03
N ARG A 63 6.82 -2.30 14.85
CA ARG A 63 5.80 -1.24 14.70
C ARG A 63 4.53 -1.54 15.49
N ILE A 64 4.07 -2.79 15.49
CA ILE A 64 2.90 -3.21 16.27
C ILE A 64 3.15 -3.03 17.77
N ILE A 65 4.30 -3.48 18.28
CA ILE A 65 4.63 -3.38 19.71
C ILE A 65 4.74 -1.92 20.17
N GLU A 66 5.44 -1.08 19.39
CA GLU A 66 5.60 0.36 19.67
C GLU A 66 4.26 1.08 19.77
N ASN A 67 3.30 0.73 18.90
CA ASN A 67 2.00 1.41 18.82
C ASN A 67 0.91 0.76 19.67
N MET A 68 1.14 -0.44 20.24
CA MET A 68 0.27 -1.06 21.24
C MET A 68 0.54 -0.57 22.67
N SER A 69 1.78 -0.20 22.97
CA SER A 69 2.20 0.26 24.31
C SER A 69 1.99 1.76 24.55
N ALA A 70 1.53 2.49 23.53
CA ALA A 70 1.21 3.92 23.60
C ALA A 70 -0.25 4.22 24.04
N GLN A 71 -0.96 3.22 24.60
CA GLN A 71 -2.32 3.34 25.16
C GLN A 71 -2.31 3.35 26.69
#